data_AF-A0A0G0KPG4-F1
#
_entry.id   AF-A0A0G0KPG4-F1
#
_cell.length_a   1.000
_cell.length_b   1.000
_cell.length_c   1.000
_cell.angle_alpha   90.00
_cell.angle_beta   90.00
_cell.angle_gamma   90.00
#
_symmetry.space_group_name_H-M   'P 1'
#
loop_
_entity.id
_entity.type
_entity.pdbx_description
1 polymer ?
#
loop_
_entity_poly.entity_id
_entity_poly.type
_entity_poly.pdbx_seq_one_letter_code
_entity_poly.pdbx_strand_id
1 'polypeptide(L)'
;MIEKIDTKLAKINQNQVTKFTEALVRFQGFLDKIKQSTTDTNVLADAAIAQTAIDTAKTALDIQTSKAYTIEIVDDATLKINAGTTVSQLRKDLTAVHKLIVEAKQAVQKLNTDRTLIKKEATSSAR
;
A
#
# COMPACT_ATOMS: atom_id res chain seq x y z
N MET A 1 -27.74 -16.80 4.82
CA MET A 1 -27.32 -15.83 3.77
C MET A 1 -26.24 -14.87 4.27
N ILE A 2 -26.27 -14.45 5.53
CA ILE A 2 -25.32 -13.51 6.14
C ILE A 2 -23.91 -14.10 6.27
N GLU A 3 -23.78 -15.38 6.65
CA GLU A 3 -22.50 -16.10 6.63
C GLU A 3 -21.80 -16.03 5.26
N LYS A 4 -22.58 -16.03 4.17
CA LYS A 4 -22.03 -15.87 2.81
C LYS A 4 -21.50 -14.46 2.56
N ILE A 5 -22.07 -13.45 3.21
CA ILE A 5 -21.63 -12.05 3.13
C ILE A 5 -20.38 -11.85 3.99
N ASP A 6 -20.38 -12.28 5.24
CA ASP A 6 -19.20 -12.17 6.14
C ASP A 6 -17.99 -12.89 5.54
N THR A 7 -18.18 -14.13 5.06
CA THR A 7 -17.11 -14.89 4.36
C THR A 7 -16.60 -14.15 3.13
N LYS A 8 -17.50 -13.50 2.38
CA LYS A 8 -17.14 -12.73 1.19
C LYS A 8 -16.37 -11.46 1.56
N LEU A 9 -16.74 -10.75 2.61
CA LEU A 9 -16.05 -9.56 3.10
C LEU A 9 -14.64 -9.91 3.62
N ALA A 10 -14.53 -10.97 4.41
CA ALA A 10 -13.25 -11.49 4.88
C ALA A 10 -12.33 -11.85 3.69
N LYS A 11 -12.86 -12.57 2.69
CA LYS A 11 -12.11 -12.93 1.49
C LYS A 11 -11.68 -11.71 0.66
N ILE A 12 -12.54 -10.70 0.54
CA ILE A 12 -12.17 -9.44 -0.15
C ILE A 12 -11.05 -8.74 0.60
N ASN A 13 -11.15 -8.61 1.92
CA ASN A 13 -10.11 -7.99 2.73
C ASN A 13 -8.78 -8.73 2.56
N GLN A 14 -8.80 -10.05 2.73
CA GLN A 14 -7.61 -10.90 2.61
C GLN A 14 -6.96 -10.77 1.22
N ASN A 15 -7.75 -10.86 0.15
CA ASN A 15 -7.22 -10.74 -1.21
C ASN A 15 -6.53 -9.39 -1.46
N GLN A 16 -7.07 -8.30 -0.92
CA GLN A 16 -6.46 -6.98 -1.09
C GLN A 16 -5.24 -6.82 -0.19
N VAL A 17 -5.29 -7.31 1.05
CA VAL A 17 -4.13 -7.34 1.94
C VAL A 17 -2.96 -8.08 1.30
N THR A 18 -3.20 -9.25 0.70
CA THR A 18 -2.16 -10.02 0.00
C THR A 18 -1.53 -9.21 -1.14
N LYS A 19 -2.35 -8.62 -2.02
CA LYS A 19 -1.85 -7.81 -3.14
C LYS A 19 -1.05 -6.59 -2.67
N PHE A 20 -1.51 -5.94 -1.61
CA PHE A 20 -0.85 -4.79 -1.02
C PHE A 20 0.48 -5.17 -0.38
N THR A 21 0.53 -6.31 0.30
CA THR A 21 1.76 -6.88 0.87
C THR A 21 2.78 -7.14 -0.23
N GLU A 22 2.40 -7.83 -1.31
CA GLU A 22 3.28 -8.10 -2.44
C GLU A 22 3.81 -6.82 -3.09
N ALA A 23 2.97 -5.79 -3.23
CA ALA A 23 3.39 -4.51 -3.77
C ALA A 23 4.44 -3.83 -2.88
N LEU A 24 4.22 -3.79 -1.57
CA LEU A 24 5.16 -3.19 -0.61
C LEU A 24 6.49 -3.95 -0.56
N VAL A 25 6.47 -5.29 -0.65
CA VAL A 25 7.70 -6.10 -0.76
C VAL A 25 8.50 -5.72 -2.01
N ARG A 26 7.83 -5.54 -3.15
CA ARG A 26 8.51 -5.09 -4.39
C ARG A 26 9.10 -3.69 -4.24
N PHE A 27 8.35 -2.76 -3.64
CA PHE A 27 8.81 -1.39 -3.42
C PHE A 27 10.04 -1.33 -2.50
N GLN A 28 10.02 -2.10 -1.41
CA GLN A 28 11.17 -2.24 -0.52
C GLN A 28 12.38 -2.79 -1.29
N GLY A 29 12.20 -3.86 -2.06
CA GLY A 29 13.29 -4.45 -2.85
C GLY A 29 13.89 -3.49 -3.89
N PHE A 30 13.08 -2.61 -4.49
CA PHE A 30 13.60 -1.55 -5.37
C PHE A 30 14.38 -0.50 -4.59
N LEU A 31 13.85 -0.06 -3.46
CA LEU A 31 14.48 0.95 -2.62
C LEU A 31 15.84 0.48 -2.08
N ASP A 32 15.92 -0.77 -1.63
CA ASP A 32 17.16 -1.36 -1.11
C ASP A 32 18.24 -1.43 -2.20
N LYS A 33 17.87 -1.82 -3.43
CA LYS A 33 18.79 -1.80 -4.58
C LYS A 33 19.29 -0.39 -4.89
N ILE A 34 18.43 0.64 -4.77
CA ILE A 34 18.84 2.02 -5.00
C ILE A 34 19.86 2.45 -3.95
N LYS A 35 19.55 2.25 -2.66
CA LYS A 35 20.44 2.57 -1.53
C LYS A 35 21.81 1.91 -1.64
N GLN A 36 21.88 0.69 -2.16
CA GLN A 36 23.15 -0.02 -2.40
C GLN A 36 23.91 0.47 -3.64
N SER A 37 23.22 1.08 -4.61
CA SER A 37 23.79 1.45 -5.92
C SER A 37 24.29 2.89 -6.02
N THR A 38 24.13 3.70 -4.96
CA THR A 38 24.43 5.13 -4.99
C THR A 38 25.02 5.60 -3.67
N THR A 39 25.89 6.60 -3.74
CA THR A 39 26.38 7.37 -2.59
C THR A 39 25.91 8.83 -2.63
N ASP A 40 25.10 9.18 -3.63
CA ASP A 40 24.55 10.53 -3.79
C ASP A 40 23.62 10.86 -2.61
N THR A 41 23.97 11.90 -1.85
CA THR A 41 23.23 12.33 -0.67
C THR A 41 21.81 12.77 -0.97
N ASN A 42 21.55 13.34 -2.15
CA ASN A 42 20.21 13.76 -2.55
C ASN A 42 19.33 12.54 -2.85
N VAL A 43 19.87 11.55 -3.56
CA VAL A 43 19.18 10.29 -3.83
C VAL A 43 18.92 9.52 -2.53
N LEU A 44 19.87 9.54 -1.59
CA LEU A 44 19.70 8.92 -0.28
C LEU A 44 18.65 9.64 0.58
N ALA A 45 18.55 10.97 0.50
CA ALA A 45 17.49 11.74 1.17
C ALA A 45 16.11 11.41 0.60
N ASP A 46 15.95 11.38 -0.73
CA ASP A 46 14.71 10.93 -1.37
C ASP A 46 14.38 9.46 -1.05
N ALA A 47 15.41 8.61 -0.89
CA ALA A 47 15.25 7.22 -0.48
C ALA A 47 14.74 7.09 0.97
N ALA A 48 15.12 8.02 1.86
CA ALA A 48 14.57 8.08 3.21
C ALA A 48 13.09 8.48 3.19
N ILE A 49 12.69 9.43 2.33
CA ILE A 49 11.28 9.81 2.15
C ILE A 49 10.45 8.63 1.65
N ALA A 50 10.95 7.90 0.64
CA ALA A 50 10.29 6.70 0.13
C ALA A 50 10.18 5.59 1.20
N GLN A 51 11.20 5.43 2.05
CA GLN A 51 11.17 4.49 3.16
C GLN A 51 10.03 4.83 4.13
N THR A 52 9.91 6.09 4.53
CA THR A 52 8.82 6.55 5.42
C THR A 52 7.44 6.28 4.82
N ALA A 53 7.27 6.51 3.52
CA ALA A 53 6.00 6.23 2.84
C ALA A 53 5.67 4.73 2.82
N ILE A 54 6.67 3.87 2.57
CA ILE A 54 6.51 2.41 2.64
C ILE A 54 6.11 1.97 4.05
N ASP A 55 6.79 2.48 5.08
CA ASP A 55 6.54 2.07 6.46
C ASP A 55 5.17 2.55 6.98
N THR A 56 4.74 3.74 6.54
CA THR A 56 3.38 4.24 6.77
C THR A 56 2.33 3.32 6.13
N ALA A 57 2.57 2.90 4.88
CA ALA A 57 1.67 1.99 4.17
C ALA A 57 1.64 0.59 4.82
N LYS A 58 2.78 0.07 5.29
CA LYS A 58 2.86 -1.20 6.05
C LYS A 58 2.03 -1.11 7.33
N THR A 59 2.21 -0.04 8.11
CA THR A 59 1.46 0.16 9.36
C THR A 59 -0.05 0.18 9.11
N ALA A 60 -0.51 0.90 8.07
CA ALA A 60 -1.92 0.93 7.70
C ALA A 60 -2.43 -0.44 7.23
N LEU A 61 -1.59 -1.22 6.55
CA LEU A 61 -1.92 -2.57 6.10
C LEU A 61 -2.02 -3.56 7.26
N ASP A 62 -1.15 -3.46 8.26
CA ASP A 62 -1.20 -4.29 9.47
C ASP A 62 -2.48 -4.04 10.25
N ILE A 63 -2.86 -2.77 10.40
CA ILE A 63 -4.15 -2.37 10.98
C ILE A 63 -5.31 -2.98 10.17
N GLN A 64 -5.25 -2.90 8.84
CA GLN A 64 -6.30 -3.46 7.96
C GLN A 64 -6.41 -4.98 8.05
N THR A 65 -5.30 -5.66 8.28
CA THR A 65 -5.23 -7.12 8.44
C THR A 65 -5.92 -7.57 9.73
N SER A 66 -5.82 -6.78 10.80
CA SER A 66 -6.48 -7.07 12.09
C SER A 66 -7.99 -6.83 12.11
N LYS A 67 -8.57 -6.20 11.08
CA LYS A 67 -10.01 -5.86 11.06
C LYS A 67 -10.87 -7.05 10.62
N ALA A 68 -11.76 -7.46 11.51
CA ALA A 68 -12.86 -8.39 11.21
C ALA A 68 -14.09 -7.59 10.75
N TYR A 69 -14.51 -7.78 9.51
CA TYR A 69 -15.70 -7.14 8.94
C TYR A 69 -16.94 -8.02 9.12
N THR A 70 -17.32 -8.25 10.38
CA THR A 70 -18.46 -9.08 10.75
C THR A 70 -19.74 -8.24 10.85
N ILE A 71 -20.85 -8.76 10.35
CA ILE A 71 -22.17 -8.13 10.47
C ILE A 71 -22.82 -8.59 11.76
N GLU A 72 -23.09 -7.67 12.68
CA GLU A 72 -23.87 -7.96 13.89
C GLU A 72 -25.35 -8.10 13.54
N ILE A 73 -25.95 -9.22 13.95
CA ILE A 73 -27.35 -9.56 13.71
C ILE A 73 -28.15 -9.21 14.96
N VAL A 74 -28.92 -8.13 14.89
CA VAL A 74 -29.79 -7.67 15.99
C VAL A 74 -31.27 -7.95 15.67
N ASP A 75 -31.73 -7.61 14.46
CA ASP A 75 -33.03 -8.00 13.91
C ASP A 75 -32.99 -7.99 12.35
N ASP A 76 -34.01 -8.55 11.68
CA ASP A 76 -34.08 -8.62 10.21
C ASP A 76 -34.20 -7.23 9.54
N ALA A 77 -34.76 -6.23 10.23
CA ALA A 77 -34.95 -4.88 9.69
C ALA A 77 -33.63 -4.10 9.64
N THR A 78 -32.79 -4.26 10.65
CA THR A 78 -31.46 -3.65 10.79
C THR A 78 -30.39 -4.43 10.05
N LEU A 79 -30.60 -5.73 9.79
CA LEU A 79 -29.64 -6.58 9.10
C LEU A 79 -29.16 -6.02 7.76
N LYS A 80 -30.08 -5.55 6.91
CA LYS A 80 -29.74 -4.99 5.59
C LYS A 80 -28.94 -3.70 5.71
N ILE A 81 -29.25 -2.88 6.71
CA ILE A 81 -28.56 -1.61 7.00
C ILE A 81 -27.16 -1.91 7.52
N ASN A 82 -27.02 -2.81 8.50
CA ASN A 82 -25.74 -3.22 9.08
C ASN A 82 -24.82 -3.82 8.02
N ALA A 83 -25.35 -4.71 7.17
CA ALA A 83 -24.60 -5.26 6.04
C ALA A 83 -24.07 -4.18 5.08
N GLY A 84 -24.92 -3.20 4.73
CA GLY A 84 -24.53 -2.07 3.88
C GLY A 84 -23.44 -1.20 4.51
N THR A 85 -23.55 -0.94 5.81
CA THR A 85 -22.56 -0.18 6.59
C THR A 85 -21.22 -0.90 6.65
N THR A 86 -21.20 -2.20 6.96
CA THR A 86 -19.95 -3.00 7.03
C THR A 86 -19.26 -3.08 5.67
N VAL A 87 -20.03 -3.28 4.59
CA VAL A 87 -19.48 -3.27 3.21
C VAL A 87 -18.85 -1.90 2.88
N SER A 88 -19.53 -0.81 3.24
CA SER A 88 -19.06 0.54 3.00
C SER A 88 -17.80 0.86 3.79
N GLN A 89 -17.74 0.39 5.04
CA GLN A 89 -16.57 0.52 5.90
C GLN A 89 -15.37 -0.23 5.32
N LEU A 90 -15.54 -1.48 4.89
CA LEU A 90 -14.48 -2.25 4.21
C LEU A 90 -13.94 -1.50 2.99
N ARG A 91 -14.82 -0.95 2.15
CA ARG A 91 -14.40 -0.20 0.96
C ARG A 91 -13.61 1.05 1.33
N LYS A 92 -14.12 1.83 2.28
CA LYS A 92 -13.46 3.07 2.74
C LYS A 92 -12.07 2.78 3.28
N ASP A 93 -11.95 1.75 4.11
CA ASP A 93 -10.68 1.35 4.71
C ASP A 93 -9.68 0.87 3.64
N LEU A 94 -10.11 0.00 2.73
CA LEU A 94 -9.27 -0.46 1.62
C LEU A 94 -8.83 0.68 0.70
N THR A 95 -9.69 1.67 0.45
CA THR A 95 -9.33 2.86 -0.32
C THR A 95 -8.28 3.71 0.40
N ALA A 96 -8.38 3.86 1.72
CA ALA A 96 -7.39 4.58 2.51
C ALA A 96 -6.02 3.90 2.46
N VAL A 97 -5.97 2.57 2.65
CA VAL A 97 -4.73 1.79 2.53
C VAL A 97 -4.16 1.88 1.11
N HIS A 98 -5.01 1.74 0.09
CA HIS A 98 -4.60 1.84 -1.31
C HIS A 98 -3.95 3.20 -1.63
N LYS A 99 -4.48 4.29 -1.09
CA LYS A 99 -3.90 5.63 -1.27
C LYS A 99 -2.46 5.70 -0.75
N LEU A 100 -2.21 5.19 0.45
CA LEU A 100 -0.87 5.15 1.04
C LEU A 100 0.10 4.29 0.21
N ILE A 101 -0.39 3.19 -0.37
CA ILE A 101 0.43 2.34 -1.26
C ILE A 101 0.75 3.07 -2.57
N VAL A 102 -0.17 3.87 -3.11
CA VAL A 102 0.08 4.70 -4.29
C VAL A 102 1.10 5.79 -3.97
N GLU A 103 1.02 6.42 -2.79
CA GLU A 103 2.01 7.41 -2.34
C GLU A 103 3.40 6.76 -2.21
N ALA A 104 3.49 5.57 -1.60
CA ALA A 104 4.74 4.79 -1.54
C ALA A 104 5.26 4.44 -2.95
N LYS A 105 4.38 4.04 -3.87
CA LYS A 105 4.74 3.75 -5.27
C LYS A 105 5.34 4.98 -5.95
N GLN A 106 4.70 6.13 -5.80
CA GLN A 106 5.14 7.39 -6.42
C GLN A 106 6.50 7.82 -5.88
N ALA A 107 6.73 7.71 -4.57
CA ALA A 107 8.01 8.00 -3.95
C ALA A 107 9.14 7.11 -4.51
N VAL A 108 8.89 5.81 -4.67
CA VAL A 108 9.86 4.87 -5.28
C VAL A 108 10.07 5.14 -6.77
N GLN A 109 9.02 5.53 -7.52
CA GLN A 109 9.14 5.84 -8.95
C GLN A 109 9.96 7.10 -9.21
N LYS A 110 9.82 8.14 -8.36
CA LYS A 110 10.61 9.36 -8.43
C LYS A 110 12.12 9.03 -8.41
N LEU A 111 12.54 8.22 -7.44
CA LEU A 111 13.93 7.77 -7.30
C LEU A 111 14.49 7.05 -8.54
N ASN A 112 13.67 6.23 -9.20
CA ASN A 112 14.12 5.54 -10.40
C ASN A 112 14.31 6.52 -11.58
N THR A 113 13.48 7.56 -11.66
CA THR A 113 13.57 8.61 -12.68
C THR A 113 14.83 9.44 -12.45
N ASP A 114 15.07 9.89 -11.22
CA ASP A 114 16.25 10.68 -10.86
C ASP A 114 17.54 9.90 -11.15
N ARG A 115 17.57 8.59 -10.84
CA ARG A 115 18.71 7.73 -11.16
C ARG A 115 18.96 7.60 -12.66
N THR A 116 17.91 7.56 -13.49
CA THR A 116 18.09 7.52 -14.97
C THR A 116 18.63 8.82 -15.53
N LEU A 117 18.24 9.97 -14.95
CA LEU A 117 18.76 11.29 -15.34
C LEU A 117 20.24 11.41 -14.96
N ILE A 118 20.62 11.03 -13.73
CA ILE A 118 22.02 11.06 -13.27
C ILE A 118 22.93 10.22 -14.17
N LYS A 119 22.50 9.00 -14.55
CA LYS A 119 23.29 8.15 -15.46
C LYS A 119 23.47 8.78 -16.84
N LYS A 120 22.44 9.46 -17.36
CA LYS A 120 22.50 10.12 -18.67
C LYS A 120 23.49 11.28 -18.66
N GLU A 121 23.45 12.12 -17.63
CA GLU A 121 24.36 13.26 -17.47
C GLU A 121 25.82 12.80 -17.30
N ALA A 122 26.09 11.78 -16.48
CA ALA A 122 27.42 11.23 -16.29
C ALA A 122 28.04 10.70 -17.60
N THR A 123 27.23 10.09 -18.48
CA THR A 123 27.71 9.60 -19.80
C THR A 123 27.86 10.71 -20.85
N SER A 124 27.12 11.81 -20.71
CA SER A 124 27.19 12.95 -21.63
C SER A 124 28.40 13.84 -21.38
N SER A 125 28.86 13.95 -20.13
CA SER A 125 30.01 14.80 -19.77
C SER A 125 31.37 14.14 -20.04
N ALA A 126 31.38 12.87 -20.44
CA ALA A 126 32.60 12.10 -20.74
C ALA A 126 32.92 12.01 -22.25
N ARG A 127 32.22 12.78 -23.09
CA ARG A 127 32.42 12.88 -24.54
C ARG A 127 32.86 14.27 -24.96
#